data_AF-A0AAX2UJB5-F1
#
_entry.id   AF-A0AAX2UJB5-F1
#
_cell.length_a   1.000
_cell.length_b   1.000
_cell.length_c   1.000
_cell.angle_alpha   90.00
_cell.angle_beta   90.00
_cell.angle_gamma   90.00
#
_symmetry.space_group_name_H-M   'P 1'
#
loop_
_entity.id
_entity.type
_entity.pdbx_description
1 polymer ?
#
loop_
_entity_poly.entity_id
_entity_poly.type
_entity_poly.pdbx_seq_one_letter_code
_entity_poly.pdbx_strand_id
1 'polypeptide(L)'
;MKQAILKELNRFYERKFLCFKKRGLVLKYKGDLKDFFKEYSITNEMEFSKHFYDFRDEVLISNGLDEMSFCVDNDLLYPQHFGLTNVPLFGFGGSLWGQEEYPARFIFAYSSYVFFDFVEELIKNGEVCFDCFIDNTEAYDRALELDVV
;
A
#
# COMPACT_ATOMS: atom_id res chain seq x y z
N MET A 1 15.24 -4.65 -3.82
CA MET A 1 14.32 -4.61 -4.99
C MET A 1 15.09 -4.53 -6.30
N LYS A 2 14.65 -5.24 -7.34
CA LYS A 2 15.25 -5.20 -8.70
C LYS A 2 15.04 -3.82 -9.34
N GLN A 3 16.01 -3.35 -10.13
CA GLN A 3 15.94 -2.01 -10.76
C GLN A 3 14.79 -1.89 -11.78
N ALA A 4 14.45 -2.98 -12.48
CA ALA A 4 13.32 -3.01 -13.41
C ALA A 4 11.99 -2.74 -12.69
N ILE A 5 11.73 -3.44 -11.58
CA ILE A 5 10.54 -3.27 -10.74
C ILE A 5 10.43 -1.83 -10.22
N LEU A 6 11.54 -1.25 -9.73
CA LEU A 6 11.55 0.15 -9.29
C LEU A 6 11.16 1.14 -10.39
N LYS A 7 11.66 0.92 -11.62
CA LYS A 7 11.33 1.77 -12.76
C LYS A 7 9.87 1.62 -13.15
N GLU A 8 9.35 0.40 -13.15
CA GLU A 8 7.95 0.09 -13.41
C GLU A 8 7.03 0.78 -12.39
N LEU A 9 7.25 0.53 -11.10
CA LEU A 9 6.43 1.11 -10.02
C LEU A 9 6.42 2.65 -10.07
N ASN A 10 7.57 3.30 -10.24
CA ASN A 10 7.59 4.76 -10.35
C ASN A 10 6.95 5.27 -11.66
N ARG A 11 7.03 4.50 -12.76
CA ARG A 11 6.39 4.91 -14.02
C ARG A 11 4.87 5.03 -13.89
N PHE A 12 4.24 4.12 -13.15
CA PHE A 12 2.78 4.07 -13.02
C PHE A 12 2.27 4.81 -11.78
N TYR A 13 2.91 4.59 -10.63
CA TYR A 13 2.38 5.00 -9.34
C TYR A 13 3.09 6.22 -8.73
N GLU A 14 4.21 6.71 -9.28
CA GLU A 14 4.89 7.87 -8.69
C GLU A 14 3.95 9.10 -8.66
N ARG A 15 3.93 9.75 -7.49
CA ARG A 15 3.21 10.99 -7.23
C ARG A 15 4.12 11.92 -6.44
N LYS A 16 3.69 13.17 -6.26
CA LYS A 16 4.44 14.12 -5.41
C LYS A 16 4.72 13.54 -4.03
N PHE A 17 3.74 12.84 -3.44
CA PHE A 17 3.78 12.29 -2.09
C PHE A 17 4.15 10.80 -2.01
N LEU A 18 4.24 10.09 -3.14
CA LEU A 18 4.46 8.64 -3.18
C LEU A 18 5.55 8.31 -4.20
N CYS A 19 6.59 7.60 -3.78
CA CYS A 19 7.64 7.15 -4.69
C CYS A 19 8.30 5.86 -4.20
N PHE A 20 8.96 5.14 -5.09
CA PHE A 20 9.63 3.88 -4.78
C PHE A 20 11.14 4.06 -4.88
N LYS A 21 11.84 3.70 -3.82
CA LYS A 21 13.30 3.73 -3.74
C LYS A 21 13.85 2.32 -3.52
N LYS A 22 15.16 2.15 -3.66
CA LYS A 22 15.83 0.87 -3.35
C LYS A 22 15.48 0.32 -1.96
N ARG A 23 15.24 1.21 -0.99
CA ARG A 23 14.85 0.89 0.38
C ARG A 23 13.40 0.44 0.55
N GLY A 24 12.50 0.73 -0.38
CA GLY A 24 11.06 0.46 -0.23
C GLY A 24 10.17 1.57 -0.79
N LEU A 25 8.88 1.48 -0.46
CA LEU A 25 7.87 2.51 -0.75
C LEU A 25 8.03 3.67 0.24
N VAL A 26 8.05 4.90 -0.27
CA VAL A 26 8.21 6.11 0.52
C VAL A 26 6.99 7.01 0.36
N LEU A 27 6.31 7.27 1.47
CA LEU A 27 5.28 8.29 1.57
C LEU A 27 5.88 9.57 2.16
N LYS A 28 5.42 10.72 1.65
CA LYS A 28 5.85 12.05 2.09
C LYS A 28 4.63 12.88 2.44
N TYR A 29 4.66 13.53 3.60
CA TYR A 29 3.54 14.34 4.10
C TYR A 29 3.47 15.70 3.39
N LYS A 30 3.03 15.70 2.14
CA LYS A 30 2.91 16.90 1.28
C LYS A 30 1.93 16.66 0.13
N GLY A 31 1.55 17.73 -0.57
CA GLY A 31 0.61 17.66 -1.70
C GLY A 31 -0.72 17.04 -1.29
N ASP A 32 -1.32 16.30 -2.21
CA ASP A 32 -2.69 15.78 -2.06
C ASP A 32 -2.86 14.88 -0.83
N LEU A 33 -1.85 14.08 -0.45
CA LEU A 33 -1.88 13.29 0.79
C LEU A 33 -2.01 14.16 2.05
N LYS A 34 -1.29 15.30 2.09
CA LYS A 34 -1.35 16.22 3.22
C LYS A 34 -2.68 16.97 3.28
N ASP A 35 -3.24 17.30 2.12
CA ASP A 35 -4.53 17.99 2.06
C ASP A 35 -5.67 17.05 2.44
N PHE A 36 -5.63 15.79 1.98
CA PHE A 36 -6.53 14.72 2.42
C PHE A 36 -6.49 14.50 3.94
N PHE A 37 -5.29 14.43 4.54
CA PHE A 37 -5.17 14.24 6.00
C PHE A 37 -5.84 15.38 6.78
N LYS A 38 -5.78 16.61 6.27
CA LYS A 38 -6.45 17.75 6.92
C LYS A 38 -7.96 17.69 6.75
N GLU A 39 -8.42 17.38 5.55
CA GLU A 39 -9.85 17.29 5.23
C GLU A 39 -10.56 16.28 6.13
N TYR A 40 -9.96 15.10 6.31
CA TYR A 40 -10.50 14.03 7.12
C TYR A 40 -9.98 14.01 8.56
N SER A 41 -9.21 15.01 8.99
CA SER A 41 -8.63 15.09 10.34
C SER A 41 -7.85 13.83 10.76
N ILE A 42 -7.14 13.22 9.80
CA ILE A 42 -6.36 11.99 9.99
C ILE A 42 -5.12 12.28 10.82
N THR A 43 -4.98 11.56 11.93
CA THR A 43 -3.86 11.70 12.88
C THR A 43 -3.19 10.38 13.25
N ASN A 44 -3.77 9.24 12.86
CA ASN A 44 -3.27 7.90 13.14
C ASN A 44 -3.70 6.92 12.03
N GLU A 45 -3.16 5.72 12.08
CA GLU A 45 -3.40 4.63 11.13
C GLU A 45 -4.87 4.21 11.04
N MET A 46 -5.59 4.21 12.16
CA MET A 46 -6.99 3.79 12.20
C MET A 46 -7.88 4.76 11.41
N GLU A 47 -7.69 6.07 11.58
CA GLU A 47 -8.43 7.06 10.80
C GLU A 47 -8.05 7.04 9.33
N PHE A 48 -6.76 6.83 9.00
CA PHE A 48 -6.34 6.65 7.62
C PHE A 48 -6.98 5.41 6.97
N SER A 49 -7.06 4.29 7.70
CA SER A 49 -7.69 3.05 7.24
C SER A 49 -9.17 3.23 6.88
N LYS A 50 -9.93 3.90 7.76
CA LYS A 50 -11.38 4.17 7.55
C LYS A 50 -11.65 4.95 6.27
N HIS A 51 -10.74 5.85 5.91
CA HIS A 51 -10.87 6.76 4.77
C HIS A 51 -10.04 6.33 3.56
N PHE A 52 -9.42 5.15 3.58
CA PHE A 52 -8.50 4.77 2.51
C PHE A 52 -9.20 4.61 1.14
N TYR A 53 -10.45 4.15 1.10
CA TYR A 53 -11.20 4.04 -0.15
C TYR A 53 -11.51 5.42 -0.75
N ASP A 54 -11.89 6.38 0.10
CA ASP A 54 -12.07 7.79 -0.33
C ASP A 54 -10.74 8.34 -0.87
N PHE A 55 -9.63 8.10 -0.15
CA PHE A 55 -8.29 8.48 -0.60
C PHE A 55 -7.94 7.88 -1.96
N ARG A 56 -8.21 6.58 -2.13
CA ARG A 56 -7.93 5.86 -3.37
C ARG A 56 -8.70 6.47 -4.53
N ASP A 57 -10.00 6.68 -4.34
CA ASP A 57 -10.89 7.11 -5.40
C ASP A 57 -10.65 8.59 -5.77
N GLU A 58 -10.41 9.46 -4.79
CA GLU A 58 -10.25 10.91 -4.99
C GLU A 58 -8.82 11.32 -5.36
N VAL A 59 -7.81 10.67 -4.76
CA VAL A 59 -6.41 11.09 -4.88
C VAL A 59 -5.62 10.21 -5.86
N LEU A 60 -5.94 8.91 -5.95
CA LEU A 60 -5.14 7.95 -6.74
C LEU A 60 -5.74 7.64 -8.12
N ILE A 61 -7.07 7.50 -8.22
CA ILE A 61 -7.78 6.98 -9.40
C ILE A 61 -8.13 8.05 -10.45
N SER A 62 -7.77 9.32 -10.27
CA SER A 62 -8.13 10.41 -11.21
C SER A 62 -7.76 10.20 -12.69
N ASN A 63 -6.93 9.21 -13.05
CA ASN A 63 -6.62 8.81 -14.44
C ASN A 63 -6.93 7.34 -14.81
N GLY A 64 -7.64 6.58 -13.95
CA GLY A 64 -8.08 5.22 -14.21
C GLY A 64 -7.01 4.12 -14.05
N LEU A 65 -7.35 3.08 -13.28
CA LEU A 65 -6.69 1.76 -13.17
C LEU A 65 -5.41 1.62 -12.30
N ASP A 66 -5.17 2.48 -11.32
CA ASP A 66 -4.12 2.19 -10.31
C ASP A 66 -4.73 1.42 -9.12
N GLU A 67 -4.70 0.09 -9.22
CA GLU A 67 -5.07 -0.85 -8.13
C GLU A 67 -4.02 -0.78 -7.02
N MET A 68 -4.10 0.26 -6.19
CA MET A 68 -3.42 0.30 -4.91
C MET A 68 -4.38 -0.18 -3.82
N SER A 69 -4.02 -1.30 -3.19
CA SER A 69 -4.72 -1.85 -2.04
C SER A 69 -3.99 -1.48 -0.76
N PHE A 70 -4.73 -1.26 0.31
CA PHE A 70 -4.14 -0.97 1.62
C PHE A 70 -4.88 -1.74 2.71
N CYS A 71 -4.12 -2.22 3.69
CA CYS A 71 -4.63 -2.97 4.81
C CYS A 71 -3.80 -2.63 6.06
N VAL A 72 -4.46 -2.28 7.16
CA VAL A 72 -3.83 -2.06 8.49
C VAL A 72 -4.08 -3.25 9.40
N ASP A 73 -5.16 -3.99 9.15
CA ASP A 73 -5.58 -5.14 9.92
C ASP A 73 -5.69 -6.37 9.01
N ASN A 74 -4.69 -7.23 9.11
CA ASN A 74 -4.58 -8.43 8.30
C ASN A 74 -5.48 -9.58 8.80
N ASP A 75 -6.31 -9.38 9.84
CA ASP A 75 -7.29 -10.37 10.31
C ASP A 75 -8.30 -10.74 9.19
N LEU A 76 -8.57 -9.79 8.29
CA LEU A 76 -9.42 -10.00 7.12
C LEU A 76 -8.72 -10.79 5.99
N LEU A 77 -7.39 -10.99 6.04
CA LEU A 77 -6.63 -11.75 5.05
C LEU A 77 -6.58 -13.26 5.32
N TYR A 78 -6.78 -13.69 6.58
CA TYR A 78 -6.65 -15.10 6.99
C TYR A 78 -7.74 -15.54 7.97
N PRO A 79 -8.90 -16.07 7.51
CA PRO A 79 -10.06 -16.34 8.36
C PRO A 79 -9.89 -17.46 9.42
N GLN A 80 -8.70 -18.04 9.63
CA GLN A 80 -8.49 -19.17 10.55
C GLN A 80 -7.14 -19.21 11.33
N HIS A 81 -6.36 -18.13 11.46
CA HIS A 81 -5.12 -18.21 12.27
C HIS A 81 -4.82 -17.03 13.21
N PHE A 82 -4.19 -17.42 14.32
CA PHE A 82 -3.68 -16.62 15.44
C PHE A 82 -2.87 -15.41 14.98
N GLY A 83 -3.30 -14.22 15.42
CA GLY A 83 -2.76 -12.94 15.03
C GLY A 83 -1.24 -12.84 15.10
N LEU A 84 -0.62 -12.32 14.05
CA LEU A 84 0.80 -11.97 14.08
C LEU A 84 1.18 -10.68 13.37
N THR A 85 0.31 -9.99 12.62
CA THR A 85 0.72 -8.70 12.03
C THR A 85 -0.47 -7.79 11.77
N ASN A 86 -0.76 -6.84 12.65
CA ASN A 86 -1.45 -5.57 12.28
C ASN A 86 -0.48 -4.66 11.51
N VAL A 87 0.32 -5.26 10.63
CA VAL A 87 1.32 -4.53 9.84
C VAL A 87 0.57 -3.78 8.76
N PRO A 88 0.74 -2.46 8.65
CA PRO A 88 0.29 -1.71 7.50
C PRO A 88 0.93 -2.23 6.21
N LEU A 89 0.10 -2.66 5.26
CA LEU A 89 0.48 -3.19 3.95
C LEU A 89 -0.06 -2.31 2.83
N PHE A 90 0.78 -2.00 1.85
CA PHE A 90 0.36 -1.53 0.54
C PHE A 90 0.60 -2.61 -0.52
N GLY A 91 -0.44 -2.96 -1.27
CA GLY A 91 -0.40 -3.85 -2.42
C GLY A 91 -0.55 -3.09 -3.73
N PHE A 92 0.13 -3.54 -4.78
CA PHE A 92 0.11 -2.95 -6.11
C PHE A 92 -0.07 -4.00 -7.22
N GLY A 93 -0.91 -3.69 -8.20
CA GLY A 93 -1.18 -4.54 -9.37
C GLY A 93 -1.86 -5.83 -8.97
N GLY A 94 -3.10 -5.74 -8.51
CA GLY A 94 -3.86 -6.82 -7.88
C GLY A 94 -4.33 -6.45 -6.47
N SER A 95 -5.03 -7.41 -5.87
CA SER A 95 -5.73 -7.20 -4.61
C SER A 95 -4.98 -7.80 -3.43
N LEU A 96 -5.02 -7.09 -2.31
CA LEU A 96 -4.68 -7.73 -1.04
C LEU A 96 -5.82 -8.67 -0.59
N TRP A 97 -7.04 -8.47 -1.07
CA TRP A 97 -8.25 -9.11 -0.55
C TRP A 97 -8.77 -10.22 -1.48
N GLY A 98 -9.00 -11.41 -0.93
CA GLY A 98 -9.85 -12.43 -1.55
C GLY A 98 -9.16 -13.49 -2.42
N GLN A 99 -9.87 -14.62 -2.61
CA GLN A 99 -9.50 -15.73 -3.49
C GLN A 99 -10.00 -15.56 -4.94
N GLU A 100 -10.88 -14.58 -5.18
CA GLU A 100 -11.54 -14.33 -6.47
C GLU A 100 -10.87 -13.23 -7.31
N GLU A 101 -9.86 -12.54 -6.75
CA GLU A 101 -9.08 -11.50 -7.43
C GLU A 101 -7.60 -11.93 -7.52
N TYR A 102 -6.86 -11.43 -8.51
CA TYR A 102 -5.43 -11.70 -8.63
C TYR A 102 -4.69 -11.17 -7.38
N PRO A 103 -3.80 -11.97 -6.76
CA PRO A 103 -3.09 -11.55 -5.56
C PRO A 103 -2.16 -10.37 -5.87
N ALA A 104 -2.10 -9.36 -5.02
CA ALA A 104 -1.24 -8.20 -5.23
C ALA A 104 0.19 -8.61 -5.63
N ARG A 105 0.62 -8.16 -6.82
CA ARG A 105 1.90 -8.54 -7.42
C ARG A 105 3.10 -8.04 -6.61
N PHE A 106 2.99 -6.84 -6.06
CA PHE A 106 4.02 -6.23 -5.22
C PHE A 106 3.42 -5.77 -3.90
N ILE A 107 4.03 -6.17 -2.78
CA ILE A 107 3.55 -5.79 -1.44
C ILE A 107 4.67 -5.08 -0.67
N PHE A 108 4.30 -4.01 0.03
CA PHE A 108 5.15 -3.20 0.88
C PHE A 108 4.60 -3.17 2.30
N ALA A 109 5.42 -3.58 3.25
CA ALA A 109 5.08 -3.68 4.67
C ALA A 109 5.87 -2.66 5.49
N TYR A 110 5.22 -2.06 6.49
CA TYR A 110 5.87 -1.17 7.45
C TYR A 110 6.49 -1.99 8.59
N SER A 111 7.81 -2.27 8.52
CA SER A 111 8.47 -3.16 9.48
C SER A 111 8.51 -2.62 10.92
N SER A 112 8.39 -1.31 11.10
CA SER A 112 8.49 -0.65 12.41
C SER A 112 7.14 -0.54 13.14
N TYR A 113 6.07 -1.14 12.61
CA TYR A 113 4.71 -1.09 13.15
C TYR A 113 4.57 -1.56 14.61
N VAL A 114 5.47 -2.42 15.09
CA VAL A 114 5.47 -2.89 16.49
C VAL A 114 5.68 -1.73 17.47
N PHE A 115 6.37 -0.68 17.02
CA PHE A 115 6.80 0.43 17.87
C PHE A 115 6.12 1.74 17.54
N PHE A 116 5.72 1.94 16.28
CA PHE A 116 5.28 3.23 15.78
C PHE A 116 4.07 3.11 14.88
N ASP A 117 3.18 4.08 14.98
CA ASP A 117 2.13 4.36 14.01
C ASP A 117 2.76 5.12 12.81
N PHE A 118 2.63 4.59 11.60
CA PHE A 118 3.26 5.17 10.41
C PHE A 118 2.67 6.54 10.05
N VAL A 119 1.40 6.79 10.37
CA VAL A 119 0.73 8.08 10.11
C VAL A 119 1.31 9.13 11.06
N GLU A 120 1.46 8.80 12.34
CA GLU A 120 2.11 9.68 13.32
C GLU A 120 3.56 9.98 12.91
N GLU A 121 4.34 8.95 12.56
CA GLU A 121 5.73 9.14 12.13
C GLU A 121 5.84 9.89 10.79
N LEU A 122 4.91 9.67 9.86
CA LEU A 122 4.82 10.41 8.61
C LEU A 122 4.55 11.90 8.84
N ILE A 123 3.60 12.23 9.73
CA ILE A 123 3.26 13.62 10.08
C ILE A 123 4.45 14.29 10.78
N LYS A 124 5.04 13.59 11.76
CA LYS A 124 6.13 14.10 12.60
C LYS A 124 7.43 14.32 11.83
N ASN A 125 7.82 13.35 11.00
CA ASN A 125 9.11 13.39 10.29
C ASN A 125 8.99 13.92 8.85
N GLY A 126 7.77 14.05 8.33
CA GLY A 126 7.49 14.47 6.96
C GLY A 126 7.68 13.37 5.90
N GLU A 127 8.23 12.21 6.27
CA GLU A 127 8.27 11.01 5.43
C GLU A 127 8.28 9.73 6.26
N VAL A 128 7.78 8.65 5.67
CA VAL A 128 7.89 7.28 6.21
C VAL A 128 8.24 6.31 5.09
N CYS A 129 8.86 5.18 5.45
CA CYS A 129 9.26 4.14 4.51
C CYS A 129 8.67 2.78 4.89
N PHE A 130 8.00 2.15 3.94
CA PHE A 130 7.58 0.75 3.98
C PHE A 130 8.72 -0.06 3.35
N ASP A 131 9.58 -0.59 4.20
CA ASP A 131 10.92 -1.09 3.85
C ASP A 131 11.00 -2.60 3.65
N CYS A 132 9.95 -3.33 4.04
CA CYS A 132 9.81 -4.74 3.75
C CYS A 132 9.06 -4.91 2.42
N PHE A 133 9.72 -5.52 1.43
CA PHE A 133 9.19 -5.70 0.07
C PHE A 133 9.02 -7.18 -0.24
N ILE A 134 7.84 -7.54 -0.75
CA ILE A 134 7.48 -8.89 -1.19
C ILE A 134 7.16 -8.86 -2.68
N ASP A 135 7.83 -9.72 -3.44
CA ASP A 135 7.64 -9.91 -4.89
C ASP A 135 6.79 -11.17 -5.11
N ASN A 136 5.52 -10.98 -5.45
CA ASN A 136 4.54 -12.04 -5.68
C ASN A 136 4.30 -12.27 -7.19
N THR A 137 5.21 -11.83 -8.07
CA THR A 137 5.03 -11.93 -9.53
C THR A 137 4.64 -13.33 -10.00
N GLU A 138 5.30 -14.39 -9.48
CA GLU A 138 4.96 -15.76 -9.88
C GLU A 138 3.54 -16.19 -9.47
N ALA A 139 3.06 -15.74 -8.31
CA ALA A 139 1.70 -16.06 -7.85
C ALA A 139 0.65 -15.29 -8.66
N TYR A 140 0.94 -14.03 -8.96
CA TYR A 140 0.11 -13.16 -9.80
C TYR A 140 0.00 -13.71 -11.23
N ASP A 141 1.13 -14.03 -11.87
CA ASP A 141 1.16 -14.55 -13.24
C ASP A 141 0.42 -15.89 -13.35
N ARG A 142 0.57 -16.79 -12.37
CA ARG A 142 -0.21 -18.04 -12.32
C ARG A 142 -1.70 -17.81 -12.21
N ALA A 143 -2.12 -16.82 -11.43
CA ALA A 143 -3.54 -16.51 -11.29
C ALA A 143 -4.10 -15.93 -12.60
N LEU A 144 -3.36 -15.07 -13.29
CA LEU A 144 -3.71 -14.57 -14.63
C LEU A 144 -3.88 -15.69 -15.66
N GLU A 145 -3.04 -16.72 -15.62
CA GLU A 145 -3.14 -17.87 -16.54
C GLU A 145 -4.40 -18.72 -16.29
N LEU A 146 -4.87 -18.80 -15.05
CA LEU A 146 -6.05 -19.60 -14.67
C LEU A 146 -7.37 -18.94 -15.07
N ASP A 147 -7.45 -17.62 -15.11
CA ASP A 147 -8.66 -16.87 -15.50
C ASP A 147 -8.91 -16.82 -17.02
N VAL A 148 -7.94 -17.25 -17.82
CA VAL A 148 -8.03 -17.31 -19.29
C VAL A 148 -8.56 -18.67 -19.78
N VAL A 149 -8.87 -19.61 -18.86
CA VAL A 149 -9.38 -20.97 -19.15
C VAL A 149 -10.86 -21.08 -18.78
#